data_AF-G5LXE7-F1
#
_entry.id   AF-G5LXE7-F1
#
_cell.length_a   1.000
_cell.length_b   1.000
_cell.length_c   1.000
_cell.angle_alpha   90.00
_cell.angle_beta   90.00
_cell.angle_gamma   90.00
#
_symmetry.space_group_name_H-M   'P 1'
#
loop_
_entity.id
_entity.type
_entity.pdbx_description
1 polymer ?
#
loop_
_entity_poly.entity_id
_entity_poly.type
_entity_poly.pdbx_seq_one_letter_code
_entity_poly.pdbx_strand_id
1 'polypeptide(L)' 'MAAIEIDNRQARNMDDIQSLGVIYINHNFATESEARQALKEETDARGAMYYHPILLREPGSNGNMHASAEIYR' A
#
# COMPACT_ATOMS: atom_id res chain seq x y z
N MET A 1 -10.13 -3.44 -12.52
CA MET A 1 -8.71 -3.62 -12.92
C MET A 1 -7.96 -4.08 -11.67
N ALA A 2 -6.68 -4.45 -11.79
CA ALA A 2 -5.85 -4.83 -10.67
C ALA A 2 -4.78 -3.75 -10.46
N ALA A 3 -4.71 -3.18 -9.26
CA ALA A 3 -3.78 -2.12 -8.94
C ALA A 3 -2.35 -2.63 -8.99
N ILE A 4 -1.43 -1.77 -9.41
CA ILE A 4 -0.04 -2.12 -9.68
C ILE A 4 0.82 -1.60 -8.53
N GLU A 5 1.56 -2.50 -7.88
CA GLU A 5 2.57 -2.13 -6.90
C GLU A 5 3.72 -1.39 -7.60
N ILE A 6 4.11 -0.25 -7.04
CA ILE A 6 5.28 0.50 -7.50
C ILE A 6 6.33 0.61 -6.39
N ASP A 7 7.60 0.53 -6.78
CA ASP A 7 8.71 0.64 -5.84
C ASP A 7 9.03 2.10 -5.48
N ASN A 8 9.98 2.30 -4.55
CA ASN A 8 10.42 3.62 -4.12
C ASN A 8 10.99 4.50 -5.25
N ARG A 9 11.60 3.91 -6.28
CA ARG A 9 12.14 4.68 -7.41
C ARG A 9 11.01 5.15 -8.31
N GLN A 10 10.04 4.28 -8.58
CA GLN A 10 8.86 4.61 -9.36
C GLN A 10 8.01 5.65 -8.65
N ALA A 11 7.76 5.50 -7.34
CA ALA A 11 6.99 6.45 -6.53
C ALA A 11 7.56 7.89 -6.57
N ARG A 12 8.88 8.04 -6.61
CA ARG A 12 9.55 9.35 -6.75
C ARG A 12 9.35 10.03 -8.11
N ASN A 13 8.92 9.28 -9.13
CA ASN A 13 8.68 9.81 -10.47
C ASN A 13 7.17 9.97 -10.76
N MET A 14 6.33 10.02 -9.72
CA MET A 14 4.86 10.13 -9.83
C MET A 14 4.37 11.59 -9.77
N ASP A 15 5.25 12.59 -9.93
CA ASP A 15 4.90 14.02 -9.83
C ASP A 15 3.80 14.44 -10.83
N ASP A 16 3.77 13.83 -12.02
CA ASP A 16 2.77 14.08 -13.07
C ASP A 16 1.50 13.20 -12.91
N ILE A 17 1.48 12.28 -11.94
CA ILE A 17 0.38 11.34 -11.71
C ILE A 17 -0.48 11.84 -10.54
N GLN A 18 -1.80 11.70 -10.62
CA GLN A 18 -2.69 12.22 -9.60
C GLN A 18 -2.61 11.39 -8.32
N SER A 19 -1.99 11.93 -7.27
CA SER A 19 -2.10 11.35 -5.93
C SER A 19 -3.55 11.40 -5.43
N LEU A 20 -4.01 10.27 -4.91
CA LEU A 20 -5.31 10.13 -4.23
C LEU A 20 -5.17 10.06 -2.70
N GLY A 21 -3.94 10.25 -2.19
CA GLY A 21 -3.62 10.24 -0.76
C GLY A 21 -3.12 8.89 -0.25
N VAL A 22 -3.20 8.70 1.06
CA VAL A 22 -2.77 7.48 1.76
C VAL A 22 -3.98 6.67 2.22
N ILE A 23 -3.95 5.37 1.99
CA ILE A 23 -4.87 4.40 2.59
C ILE A 23 -4.20 3.67 3.74
N TYR A 24 -4.99 3.28 4.74
CA TYR A 24 -4.56 2.49 5.88
C TYR A 24 -5.51 1.32 6.07
N ILE A 25 -4.97 0.12 6.24
CA ILE A 25 -5.77 -1.06 6.55
C ILE A 25 -5.80 -1.23 8.06
N ASN A 26 -6.99 -1.09 8.65
CA ASN A 26 -7.21 -1.27 10.08
C ASN A 26 -7.28 -2.75 10.47
N HIS A 27 -6.19 -3.48 10.17
CA HIS A 27 -6.01 -4.90 10.46
C HIS A 27 -4.53 -5.20 10.66
N ASN A 28 -4.21 -6.10 11.59
CA ASN A 28 -2.84 -6.55 11.82
C ASN A 28 -2.54 -7.72 10.89
N PHE A 29 -1.43 -7.66 10.18
CA PHE A 29 -1.00 -8.73 9.28
C PHE A 29 0.12 -9.55 9.89
N ALA A 30 0.03 -10.87 9.71
CA ALA A 30 1.10 -11.80 10.07
C ALA A 30 2.22 -11.82 9.02
N THR A 31 1.85 -11.61 7.75
CA THR A 31 2.79 -11.66 6.62
C THR A 31 2.69 -10.44 5.71
N GLU A 32 3.80 -10.12 5.03
CA GLU A 32 3.82 -9.05 4.03
C GLU A 32 2.96 -9.37 2.80
N SER A 33 2.80 -10.65 2.46
CA SER A 33 1.99 -11.06 1.31
C SER A 33 0.51 -10.75 1.55
N GLU A 34 0.00 -11.03 2.75
CA GLU A 34 -1.37 -10.70 3.12
C GLU A 34 -1.58 -9.18 3.16
N ALA A 35 -0.61 -8.44 3.74
CA ALA A 35 -0.64 -6.99 3.77
C ALA A 35 -0.69 -6.37 2.36
N ARG A 36 0.19 -6.83 1.45
CA ARG A 36 0.22 -6.36 0.05
C ARG A 36 -1.08 -6.69 -0.69
N GLN A 37 -1.63 -7.90 -0.50
CA GLN A 37 -2.90 -8.29 -1.11
C GLN A 37 -4.04 -7.38 -0.66
N ALA A 38 -4.15 -7.11 0.64
CA ALA A 38 -5.16 -6.20 1.19
C ALA A 38 -5.01 -4.77 0.67
N LEU A 39 -3.78 -4.26 0.60
CA LEU A 39 -3.50 -2.93 0.03
C LEU A 39 -3.90 -2.84 -1.44
N LYS A 40 -3.61 -3.89 -2.22
CA LYS A 40 -4.01 -3.96 -3.62
C LYS A 40 -5.53 -3.91 -3.78
N GLU A 41 -6.26 -4.70 -3.00
CA GLU A 41 -7.73 -4.75 -3.04
C GLU A 41 -8.37 -3.40 -2.65
N GLU A 42 -7.86 -2.75 -1.60
CA GLU A 42 -8.34 -1.43 -1.20
C GLU A 42 -7.98 -0.36 -2.24
N THR A 43 -6.80 -0.42 -2.84
CA THR A 43 -6.40 0.50 -3.93
C THR A 43 -7.33 0.36 -5.13
N ASP A 44 -7.64 -0.86 -5.53
CA ASP A 44 -8.61 -1.17 -6.58
C ASP A 44 -10.00 -0.62 -6.25
N ALA A 45 -10.46 -0.79 -4.99
CA ALA A 45 -11.74 -0.28 -4.52
C ALA A 45 -11.81 1.26 -4.50
N ARG A 46 -10.69 1.94 -4.29
CA ARG A 46 -10.57 3.41 -4.36
C ARG A 46 -10.47 3.95 -5.79
N GLY A 47 -10.38 3.08 -6.79
CA GLY A 47 -10.22 3.47 -8.19
C GLY A 47 -8.88 4.14 -8.48
N ALA A 48 -7.83 3.69 -7.79
CA ALA A 48 -6.44 4.02 -8.05
C ALA A 48 -5.80 2.94 -8.93
N MET A 49 -4.86 3.33 -9.78
CA MET A 49 -4.16 2.42 -10.69
C MET A 49 -2.84 1.92 -10.10
N TYR A 50 -2.19 2.74 -9.26
CA TYR A 50 -0.90 2.45 -8.65
C TYR A 50 -0.96 2.59 -7.14
N TYR A 51 -0.16 1.79 -6.44
CA TYR A 51 0.08 1.96 -5.01
C TYR A 51 1.54 1.74 -4.63
N HIS A 52 2.02 2.53 -3.69
CA HIS A 52 3.32 2.36 -3.06
C HIS A 52 3.13 1.88 -1.61
N PRO A 53 3.42 0.61 -1.28
CA PRO A 53 3.16 0.05 0.03
C PRO A 53 4.14 0.55 1.08
N ILE A 54 3.60 0.88 2.26
CA ILE A 54 4.31 1.27 3.47
C ILE A 54 3.94 0.26 4.54
N LEU A 55 4.88 -0.65 4.84
CA LEU A 55 4.70 -1.75 5.77
C LEU A 55 5.50 -1.49 7.05
N LEU A 56 4.81 -1.36 8.18
CA LEU A 56 5.43 -1.08 9.47
C LEU A 56 5.27 -2.27 10.42
N ARG A 57 6.37 -2.84 10.90
CA ARG A 57 6.35 -3.86 11.97
C ARG A 57 6.37 -3.17 13.33
N GLU A 58 5.52 -3.61 14.25
CA GLU A 58 5.53 -3.10 15.63
C GLU A 58 6.85 -3.48 16.34
N PRO A 59 7.58 -2.51 16.93
CA PRO A 59 8.78 -2.82 17.72
C PRO A 59 8.48 -3.79 18.86
N GLY A 60 9.21 -4.89 18.95
CA GLY A 60 9.02 -5.92 19.98
C GLY A 60 7.89 -6.92 19.70
N SER A 61 7.18 -6.80 18.56
CA SER A 61 6.25 -7.81 18.07
C SER A 61 6.92 -8.71 17.05
N ASN A 62 6.87 -10.03 17.25
CA ASN A 62 7.40 -11.01 16.31
C ASN A 62 6.43 -11.32 15.14
N GLY A 63 5.29 -10.64 15.04
CA GLY A 63 4.24 -11.04 14.10
C GLY A 63 3.39 -9.93 13.51
N ASN A 64 3.07 -8.87 14.24
CA ASN A 64 2.08 -7.91 13.77
C ASN A 64 2.70 -6.79 12.93
N MET A 65 2.09 -6.57 11.77
CA MET A 65 2.43 -5.51 10.83
C MET A 65 1.21 -4.66 10.52
N HIS A 66 1.43 -3.35 10.45
CA HIS A 66 0.49 -2.37 9.91
C HIS A 66 0.77 -2.16 8.43
N ALA A 67 -0.32 -2.06 7.65
CA ALA A 67 -0.25 -1.84 6.22
C ALA A 67 -0.90 -0.51 5.86
N SER A 68 -0.14 0.32 5.15
CA SER A 68 -0.63 1.55 4.51
C SER A 68 -0.06 1.65 3.10
N ALA A 69 -0.63 2.48 2.24
CA ALA A 69 -0.06 2.76 0.94
C ALA A 69 -0.41 4.18 0.46
N GLU A 70 0.51 4.81 -0.24
CA GLU A 70 0.20 5.95 -1.10
C GLU A 70 -0.42 5.42 -2.40
N ILE A 71 -1.51 6.04 -2.86
CA ILE A 71 -2.25 5.59 -4.05
C ILE A 71 -2.34 6.69 -5.10
N TYR A 72 -2.29 6.29 -6.37
CA TYR A 72 -2.25 7.21 -7.51
C TYR A 72 -3.18 6.75 -8.63
N ARG A 73 -3.74 7.71 -9.37
CA ARG A 73 -4.55 7.49 -10.57
C ARG A 73 -3.85 7.98 -11.82
#